data_AF-A0A497NCB8-F1
#
_entry.id   AF-A0A497NCB8-F1
#
_cell.length_a   1.000
_cell.length_b   1.000
_cell.length_c   1.000
_cell.angle_alpha   90.00
_cell.angle_beta   90.00
_cell.angle_gamma   90.00
#
_symmetry.space_group_name_H-M   'P 1'
#
loop_
_entity.id
_entity.type
_entity.pdbx_description
1 polymer ?
#
loop_
_entity_poly.entity_id
_entity_poly.type
_entity_poly.pdbx_seq_one_letter_code
_entity_poly.pdbx_strand_id
1 'polypeptide(L)'
;MEEGQLPELSKRAVKRALRRAWDGIKACVNAIRFKVSHEGLLHGSVLVLVLGLAAVLRLLPLRWGAYLSEFDPYWHYHVASYIVENGYPAFFTWHDPMV
;
A
#
# COMPACT_ATOMS: atom_id res chain seq x y z
N MET A 1 -37.79 -1.84 -31.93
CA MET A 1 -38.48 -1.57 -30.65
C MET A 1 -38.37 -2.83 -29.81
N GLU A 2 -37.20 -3.08 -29.23
CA GLU A 2 -37.02 -4.15 -28.24
C GLU A 2 -36.40 -3.49 -27.03
N GLU A 3 -37.27 -3.04 -26.12
CA GLU A 3 -36.86 -2.51 -24.83
C GLU A 3 -36.39 -3.69 -23.98
N GLY A 4 -35.12 -3.64 -23.60
CA GLY A 4 -34.44 -4.64 -22.79
C GLY A 4 -35.16 -4.90 -21.47
N GLN A 5 -35.74 -6.09 -21.35
CA GLN A 5 -36.06 -6.70 -20.06
C GLN A 5 -34.76 -7.06 -19.34
N LEU A 6 -34.32 -6.15 -18.47
CA LEU A 6 -33.35 -6.48 -17.43
C LEU A 6 -33.99 -7.52 -16.48
N PRO A 7 -33.29 -8.61 -16.14
CA PRO A 7 -33.89 -9.70 -15.38
C PRO A 7 -34.22 -9.25 -13.96
N GLU A 8 -35.48 -9.47 -13.57
CA GLU A 8 -36.03 -9.32 -12.22
C GLU A 8 -35.27 -10.25 -11.25
N LEU A 9 -34.08 -9.84 -10.82
CA LEU A 9 -33.25 -10.58 -9.86
C LEU A 9 -34.03 -10.69 -8.54
N SER A 10 -34.67 -11.85 -8.36
CA SER A 10 -35.45 -12.21 -7.19
C SER A 10 -34.68 -11.89 -5.91
N LYS A 11 -35.18 -10.90 -5.15
CA LYS A 11 -34.58 -10.39 -3.91
C LYS A 11 -34.23 -11.50 -2.92
N ARG A 12 -34.93 -12.64 -2.99
CA ARG A 12 -34.68 -13.84 -2.17
C ARG A 12 -33.49 -14.68 -2.65
N ALA A 13 -33.24 -14.75 -3.96
CA ALA A 13 -32.05 -15.39 -4.51
C ALA A 13 -30.79 -14.58 -4.19
N VAL A 14 -30.87 -13.26 -4.37
CA VAL A 14 -29.80 -12.31 -4.01
C VAL A 14 -29.49 -12.38 -2.51
N LYS A 15 -30.51 -12.36 -1.64
CA LYS A 15 -30.33 -12.49 -0.19
C LYS A 15 -29.68 -13.81 0.24
N ARG A 16 -29.97 -14.92 -0.46
CA ARG A 16 -29.37 -16.23 -0.19
C ARG A 16 -27.92 -16.30 -0.68
N ALA A 17 -27.63 -15.72 -1.85
CA ALA A 17 -26.27 -15.61 -2.37
C ALA A 17 -25.39 -14.73 -1.46
N LEU A 18 -25.89 -13.57 -1.03
CA LEU A 18 -25.23 -12.69 -0.07
C LEU A 18 -24.97 -13.38 1.26
N ARG A 19 -25.95 -14.13 1.78
CA ARG A 19 -25.78 -14.87 3.04
C ARG A 19 -24.72 -15.97 2.92
N ARG A 20 -24.69 -16.70 1.80
CA ARG A 20 -23.66 -17.72 1.54
C ARG A 20 -22.27 -17.13 1.36
N ALA A 21 -22.16 -15.99 0.68
CA ALA A 21 -20.91 -15.26 0.57
C ALA A 21 -20.44 -14.78 1.96
N TRP A 22 -21.35 -14.27 2.78
CA TRP A 22 -21.07 -13.87 4.16
C TRP A 22 -20.62 -15.02 5.06
N ASP A 23 -21.28 -16.17 4.97
CA ASP A 23 -20.93 -17.36 5.74
C ASP A 23 -19.59 -17.96 5.26
N GLY A 24 -19.29 -17.87 3.95
CA GLY A 24 -17.99 -18.21 3.38
C GLY A 24 -16.87 -17.28 3.85
N ILE A 25 -17.12 -15.97 3.89
CA ILE A 25 -16.18 -14.98 4.45
C ILE A 25 -15.95 -15.28 5.94
N LYS A 26 -17.00 -15.53 6.72
CA LYS A 26 -16.87 -15.93 8.14
C LYS A 26 -16.06 -17.21 8.31
N ALA A 27 -16.26 -18.20 7.44
CA ALA A 27 -15.51 -19.45 7.48
C ALA A 27 -14.03 -19.23 7.14
N CYS A 28 -13.71 -18.41 6.14
CA CYS A 28 -12.34 -18.04 5.80
C CYS A 28 -11.67 -17.27 6.95
N VAL A 29 -12.38 -16.31 7.56
CA VAL A 29 -11.90 -15.55 8.72
C VAL A 29 -11.67 -16.47 9.92
N ASN A 30 -12.57 -17.43 10.19
CA ASN A 30 -12.37 -18.42 11.26
C ASN A 30 -11.27 -19.45 10.94
N ALA A 31 -11.05 -19.77 9.66
CA ALA A 31 -9.97 -20.65 9.21
C ALA A 31 -8.61 -19.97 9.34
N ILE A 32 -8.57 -18.64 9.22
CA ILE A 32 -7.46 -17.79 9.70
C ILE A 32 -7.56 -17.70 11.23
N ARG A 33 -7.48 -18.85 11.89
CA ARG A 33 -7.38 -18.94 13.34
C ARG A 33 -5.96 -18.50 13.72
N PHE A 34 -5.75 -17.19 13.74
CA PHE A 34 -4.57 -16.58 14.33
C PHE A 34 -4.49 -17.05 15.80
N LYS A 35 -3.73 -18.12 16.05
CA LYS A 35 -3.27 -18.49 17.40
C LYS A 35 -2.21 -17.48 17.82
N VAL A 36 -2.60 -16.22 17.92
CA VAL A 36 -1.73 -15.14 18.35
C VAL A 36 -1.84 -15.09 19.86
N SER A 37 -0.73 -15.34 20.54
CA SER A 37 -0.62 -15.06 21.97
C SER A 37 -0.95 -13.58 22.19
N HIS A 38 -1.64 -13.22 23.28
CA HIS A 38 -1.90 -11.83 23.63
C HIS A 38 -0.62 -10.99 23.62
N GLU A 39 0.50 -11.59 24.00
CA GLU A 39 1.83 -10.98 23.91
C GLU A 39 2.22 -10.63 22.47
N GLY A 40 2.06 -11.55 21.52
CA GLY A 40 2.39 -11.32 20.12
C GLY A 40 1.50 -10.26 19.47
N LEU A 41 0.22 -10.21 19.85
CA LEU A 41 -0.71 -9.17 19.39
C LEU A 41 -0.27 -7.80 19.91
N LEU A 42 0.03 -7.70 21.21
CA LEU A 42 0.49 -6.46 21.83
C LEU A 42 1.81 -6.00 21.22
N HIS A 43 2.79 -6.90 21.09
CA HIS A 43 4.09 -6.58 20.51
C HIS A 43 3.94 -6.10 19.06
N GLY A 44 3.19 -6.84 18.22
CA GLY A 44 2.92 -6.45 16.84
C GLY A 44 2.19 -5.11 16.75
N SER A 45 1.22 -4.87 17.63
CA SER A 45 0.49 -3.59 17.66
C SER A 45 1.39 -2.42 18.01
N VAL A 46 2.30 -2.58 18.99
CA VAL A 46 3.26 -1.55 19.37
C VAL A 46 4.22 -1.25 18.22
N LEU A 47 4.72 -2.28 17.51
CA LEU A 47 5.60 -2.08 16.36
C LEU A 47 4.89 -1.33 15.23
N VAL A 48 3.64 -1.68 14.92
CA VAL A 48 2.84 -0.98 13.92
C VAL A 48 2.58 0.47 14.32
N LEU A 49 2.28 0.72 15.60
CA LEU A 49 2.08 2.07 16.11
C LEU A 49 3.36 2.90 16.05
N VAL A 50 4.51 2.34 16.43
CA VAL A 50 5.81 3.02 16.35
C VAL A 50 6.16 3.33 14.90
N LEU A 51 5.99 2.37 13.99
CA LEU A 51 6.22 2.57 12.55
C LEU A 51 5.31 3.67 11.99
N GLY A 52 4.01 3.62 12.31
CA GLY A 52 3.04 4.60 11.85
C GLY A 52 3.33 6.00 12.39
N LEU A 53 3.63 6.12 13.68
CA LEU A 53 3.99 7.39 14.30
C LEU A 53 5.28 7.95 13.68
N ALA A 54 6.30 7.11 13.49
CA ALA A 54 7.56 7.51 12.87
C ALA A 54 7.38 8.01 11.43
N ALA A 55 6.48 7.38 10.66
CA ALA A 55 6.14 7.80 9.30
C ALA A 55 5.41 9.16 9.31
N VAL A 56 4.38 9.34 10.15
CA VAL A 56 3.64 10.60 10.25
C VAL A 56 4.57 11.76 10.63
N LEU A 57 5.44 11.56 11.62
CA LEU A 57 6.40 12.58 12.05
C LEU A 57 7.41 12.96 10.96
N ARG A 58 7.89 11.99 10.17
CA ARG A 58 8.81 12.28 9.05
C ARG A 58 8.13 12.91 7.84
N LEU A 59 6.82 12.72 7.70
CA LEU A 59 6.03 13.30 6.62
C LEU A 59 5.43 14.68 6.97
N LEU A 60 5.59 15.17 8.21
CA LEU A 60 5.18 16.53 8.61
C LEU A 60 5.69 17.64 7.68
N PRO A 61 6.92 17.57 7.13
CA PRO A 61 7.43 18.56 6.18
C PRO A 61 6.62 18.68 4.89
N LEU A 62 5.82 17.67 4.52
CA LEU A 62 4.98 17.74 3.30
C LEU A 62 3.97 18.88 3.33
N ARG A 63 3.65 19.48 4.49
CA ARG A 63 2.76 20.64 4.56
C ARG A 63 3.28 21.83 3.74
N TRP A 64 4.61 21.94 3.59
CA TRP A 64 5.26 23.01 2.84
C TRP A 64 5.58 22.60 1.38
N GLY A 65 5.14 21.41 0.97
CA GLY A 65 5.33 20.84 -0.35
C GLY A 65 6.30 19.66 -0.37
N ALA A 66 6.19 18.84 -1.42
CA ALA A 66 7.01 17.66 -1.62
C ALA A 66 8.30 18.01 -2.38
N TYR A 67 9.16 18.81 -1.74
CA TYR A 67 10.45 19.21 -2.30
C TYR A 67 11.60 18.56 -1.53
N LEU A 68 12.76 18.41 -2.18
CA LEU A 68 13.98 18.03 -1.49
C LEU A 68 14.44 19.20 -0.63
N SER A 69 14.59 18.92 0.67
CA SER A 69 15.17 19.86 1.61
C SER A 69 16.70 19.82 1.49
N GLU A 70 17.35 20.96 1.70
CA GLU A 70 18.82 21.12 1.66
C GLU A 70 19.45 20.91 0.27
N PHE A 71 20.71 21.32 0.10
CA PHE A 71 21.43 21.18 -1.18
C PHE A 71 21.89 19.74 -1.47
N ASP A 72 22.34 18.99 -0.46
CA ASP A 72 22.98 17.67 -0.65
C ASP A 72 22.05 16.64 -1.33
N PRO A 73 20.76 16.51 -0.97
CA PRO A 73 19.89 15.51 -1.56
C PRO A 73 19.65 15.69 -3.07
N TYR A 74 19.84 16.90 -3.62
CA TYR A 74 19.66 17.13 -5.06
C TYR A 74 20.65 16.31 -5.90
N TRP A 75 21.88 16.13 -5.41
CA TRP A 75 22.85 15.27 -6.07
C TRP A 75 22.40 13.81 -6.07
N HIS A 76 21.91 13.30 -4.93
CA HIS A 76 21.39 11.94 -4.85
C HIS A 76 20.16 11.72 -5.74
N TYR A 77 19.29 12.73 -5.88
CA TYR A 77 18.17 12.68 -6.80
C TYR A 77 18.62 12.62 -8.26
N HIS A 78 19.64 13.38 -8.63
CA HIS A 78 20.23 13.33 -9.97
C HIS A 78 20.78 11.94 -10.30
N VAL A 79 21.58 11.37 -9.39
CA VAL A 79 22.11 10.01 -9.50
C VAL A 79 20.99 8.97 -9.61
N ALA A 80 19.97 9.07 -8.77
CA ALA A 80 18.83 8.16 -8.79
C ALA A 80 18.05 8.25 -10.11
N SER A 81 17.89 9.46 -10.65
CA SER A 81 17.23 9.70 -11.94
C SER A 81 18.03 9.04 -13.07
N TYR A 82 19.35 9.22 -13.09
CA TYR A 82 20.22 8.55 -14.07
C TYR A 82 20.10 7.03 -14.01
N ILE A 83 20.06 6.45 -12.79
CA ILE A 83 19.89 5.00 -12.60
C ILE A 83 18.54 4.50 -13.13
N VAL A 84 17.47 5.27 -12.92
CA VAL A 84 16.13 4.92 -13.40
C VAL A 84 16.07 4.93 -14.93
N GLU A 85 16.76 5.88 -15.57
CA GLU A 85 16.77 6.04 -17.03
C GLU A 85 17.71 5.06 -17.75
N ASN A 86 18.85 4.72 -17.15
CA ASN A 86 19.91 3.93 -17.81
C ASN A 86 20.06 2.52 -17.24
N GLY A 87 19.40 2.23 -16.11
CA GLY A 87 19.49 0.97 -15.39
C GLY A 87 20.60 0.95 -14.34
N TYR A 88 20.46 0.06 -13.36
CA TYR A 88 21.40 -0.07 -12.24
C TYR A 88 22.86 -0.30 -12.65
N PRO A 89 23.19 -1.13 -13.66
CA PRO A 89 24.58 -1.33 -14.06
C PRO A 89 25.24 -0.09 -14.65
N ALA A 90 24.47 0.79 -15.30
CA ALA A 90 25.00 1.97 -15.97
C ALA A 90 25.63 2.98 -15.00
N PHE A 91 25.23 2.94 -13.73
CA PHE A 91 25.81 3.77 -12.66
C PHE A 91 27.31 3.54 -12.49
N PHE A 92 27.79 2.30 -12.64
CA PHE A 92 29.20 1.96 -12.37
C PHE A 92 30.17 2.43 -13.46
N THR A 93 29.67 2.70 -14.66
CA THR A 93 30.47 3.24 -15.77
C THR A 93 30.16 4.71 -16.05
N TRP A 94 29.22 5.29 -15.31
CA TRP A 94 28.77 6.65 -15.52
C TRP A 94 29.83 7.66 -15.07
N HIS A 95 30.02 8.67 -15.90
CA HIS A 95 30.78 9.87 -15.59
C HIS A 95 29.87 11.06 -15.86
N ASP A 96 29.57 11.82 -14.81
CA ASP A 96 28.71 12.99 -14.90
C ASP A 96 29.49 14.14 -15.56
N PRO A 97 29.03 14.69 -16.70
CA PRO A 97 29.68 15.83 -17.36
C PRO A 97 29.38 17.18 -16.70
N MET A 98 28.45 17.24 -15.74
CA MET A 98 28.02 18.45 -15.02
C MET A 98 28.83 18.68 -13.72
N VAL A 99 29.77 17.79 -13.40
CA VAL A 99 30.68 17.87 -12.23
C VAL A 99 32.11 18.05 -12.68
#